data_AF-A0A8C1K4Y6-F1
#
_entry.id   AF-A0A8C1K4Y6-F1
#
_cell.length_a   1.000
_cell.length_b   1.000
_cell.length_c   1.000
_cell.angle_alpha   90.00
_cell.angle_beta   90.00
_cell.angle_gamma   90.00
#
_symmetry.space_group_name_H-M   'P 1'
#
loop_
_entity.id
_entity.type
_entity.pdbx_description
1 polymer ?
#
loop_
_entity_poly.entity_id
_entity_poly.type
_entity_poly.pdbx_seq_one_letter_code
_entity_poly.pdbx_strand_id
1 'polypeptide(L)'
;RWPHNQVRHKPAAKGTCFHDDAPWKKIQKNTFTRWCNEHLKSVELQICDLKFDLSDGLILISLLEVLSHKRMFRKYHTRPTFRQLKLDNVSVALEFLDHEKVKLVSIWL
;
A
#
# COMPACT_ATOMS: atom_id res chain seq x y z
N ARG A 1 -41.28 -48.76 6.97
CA ARG A 1 -40.87 -48.31 5.61
C ARG A 1 -40.42 -46.85 5.74
N TRP A 2 -39.12 -46.64 5.96
CA TRP A 2 -38.54 -45.29 6.11
C TRP A 2 -38.56 -44.56 4.76
N PRO A 3 -38.85 -43.24 4.70
CA PRO A 3 -38.80 -42.52 3.44
C PRO A 3 -37.34 -42.26 3.04
N HIS A 4 -37.06 -42.49 1.78
CA HIS A 4 -35.77 -42.25 1.13
C HIS A 4 -35.30 -40.82 1.36
N ASN A 5 -34.15 -40.67 2.03
CA ASN A 5 -33.37 -39.44 2.06
C ASN A 5 -32.84 -39.14 0.65
N GLN A 6 -33.43 -38.17 -0.03
CA GLN A 6 -32.83 -37.61 -1.23
C GLN A 6 -31.81 -36.55 -0.83
N VAL A 7 -30.54 -36.92 -1.00
CA VAL A 7 -29.35 -36.14 -0.68
C VAL A 7 -29.39 -34.81 -1.43
N ARG A 8 -29.53 -33.69 -0.71
CA ARG A 8 -29.29 -32.36 -1.27
C ARG A 8 -27.79 -32.22 -1.50
N HIS A 9 -27.34 -32.28 -2.75
CA HIS A 9 -26.00 -31.84 -3.12
C HIS A 9 -25.86 -30.35 -2.80
N LYS A 10 -25.12 -30.01 -1.75
CA LYS A 10 -24.62 -28.65 -1.53
C LYS A 10 -23.47 -28.40 -2.52
N PRO A 11 -23.42 -27.26 -3.23
CA PRO A 11 -22.26 -26.94 -4.03
C PRO A 11 -21.05 -26.81 -3.10
N ALA A 12 -19.93 -27.43 -3.49
CA ALA A 12 -18.66 -27.29 -2.80
C ALA A 12 -18.32 -25.79 -2.70
N ALA A 13 -18.17 -25.31 -1.47
CA ALA A 13 -17.65 -23.97 -1.21
C ALA A 13 -16.29 -23.86 -1.89
N LYS A 14 -16.22 -23.03 -2.93
CA LYS A 14 -14.96 -22.63 -3.55
C LYS A 14 -14.06 -22.11 -2.44
N GLY A 15 -12.86 -22.69 -2.34
CA GLY A 15 -11.90 -22.40 -1.29
C GLY A 15 -11.73 -20.91 -1.07
N THR A 16 -12.16 -20.44 0.10
CA THR A 16 -11.81 -19.12 0.60
C THR A 16 -10.38 -19.22 1.12
N CYS A 17 -9.41 -18.96 0.24
CA CYS A 17 -8.05 -18.71 0.65
C CYS A 17 -8.00 -17.36 1.40
N PHE A 18 -7.77 -17.45 2.71
CA PHE A 18 -7.24 -16.44 3.64
C PHE A 18 -7.39 -14.96 3.23
N HIS A 19 -8.34 -14.25 3.84
CA HIS A 19 -8.00 -13.05 4.60
C HIS A 19 -9.13 -12.65 5.57
N ASP A 20 -8.90 -12.86 6.87
CA ASP A 20 -9.59 -12.11 7.92
C ASP A 20 -9.09 -10.65 7.90
N ASP A 21 -9.63 -9.85 6.99
CA ASP A 21 -9.50 -8.40 7.06
C ASP A 21 -10.62 -7.86 7.94
N ALA A 22 -10.36 -7.85 9.25
CA ALA A 22 -11.23 -7.23 10.24
C ALA A 22 -11.65 -5.82 9.75
N PRO A 23 -12.92 -5.41 9.90
CA PRO A 23 -13.44 -4.18 9.29
C PRO A 23 -12.61 -2.92 9.58
N TRP A 24 -11.98 -2.85 10.76
CA TRP A 24 -11.10 -1.75 11.14
C TRP A 24 -9.85 -1.63 10.26
N LYS A 25 -9.29 -2.74 9.76
CA LYS A 25 -8.14 -2.72 8.82
C LYS A 25 -8.51 -2.03 7.51
N LYS A 26 -9.74 -2.27 7.02
CA LYS A 26 -10.26 -1.62 5.82
C LYS A 26 -10.45 -0.12 6.03
N ILE A 27 -10.96 0.28 7.20
CA ILE A 27 -11.12 1.70 7.56
C ILE A 27 -9.75 2.38 7.64
N GLN A 28 -8.77 1.73 8.27
CA GLN A 28 -7.40 2.22 8.35
C GLN A 28 -6.79 2.35 6.95
N LYS A 29 -6.88 1.31 6.10
CA LYS A 29 -6.41 1.37 4.71
C LYS A 29 -7.02 2.55 3.96
N ASN A 30 -8.34 2.69 4.01
CA ASN A 30 -9.06 3.75 3.29
C ASN A 30 -8.67 5.15 3.77
N THR A 31 -8.55 5.33 5.08
CA THR A 31 -8.16 6.61 5.68
C THR A 31 -6.73 6.97 5.27
N PHE A 32 -5.81 6.00 5.30
CA PHE A 32 -4.44 6.19 4.85
C PHE A 32 -4.38 6.59 3.38
N THR A 33 -5.07 5.84 2.51
CA THR A 33 -5.09 6.10 1.07
C THR A 33 -5.61 7.50 0.76
N ARG A 34 -6.68 7.94 1.43
CA ARG A 34 -7.21 9.30 1.27
C ARG A 34 -6.19 10.35 1.70
N TRP A 35 -5.60 10.18 2.87
CA TRP A 35 -4.58 11.09 3.38
C TRP A 35 -3.38 11.19 2.41
N CYS A 36 -2.85 10.08 1.90
CA CYS A 36 -1.79 10.11 0.90
C CYS A 36 -2.21 10.85 -0.38
N ASN A 37 -3.44 10.61 -0.86
CA ASN A 37 -3.96 11.24 -2.08
C ASN A 37 -4.18 12.74 -1.92
N GLU A 38 -4.52 13.23 -0.72
CA GLU A 38 -4.61 14.67 -0.43
C GLU A 38 -3.26 15.36 -0.65
N HIS A 39 -2.17 14.75 -0.21
CA HIS A 39 -0.81 15.27 -0.41
C HIS A 39 -0.33 15.11 -1.86
N LEU A 40 -0.59 13.95 -2.47
CA LEU A 40 -0.14 13.67 -3.84
C LEU A 40 -0.86 14.50 -4.92
N LYS A 41 -2.00 15.11 -4.58
CA LYS A 41 -2.75 15.98 -5.49
C LYS A 41 -1.90 17.16 -6.00
N SER A 42 -0.97 17.68 -5.20
CA SER A 42 -0.11 18.81 -5.61
C SER A 42 0.93 18.43 -6.68
N VAL A 43 1.17 17.14 -6.88
CA VAL A 43 2.11 16.59 -7.87
C VAL A 43 1.42 15.72 -8.91
N GLU A 44 0.08 15.82 -9.00
CA GLU A 44 -0.75 15.09 -9.97
C GLU A 44 -0.62 13.56 -9.91
N LEU A 45 -0.32 13.03 -8.72
CA LEU A 45 -0.23 11.60 -8.46
C LEU A 45 -1.41 11.12 -7.61
N GLN A 46 -1.74 9.82 -7.71
CA GLN A 46 -2.78 9.18 -6.93
C GLN A 46 -2.44 7.71 -6.65
N ILE A 47 -2.92 7.21 -5.51
CA ILE A 47 -2.86 5.82 -5.08
C ILE A 47 -4.26 5.23 -5.17
N CYS A 48 -4.39 4.17 -5.97
CA CYS A 48 -5.56 3.32 -6.09
C CYS A 48 -5.40 2.06 -5.23
N ASP A 49 -4.23 1.43 -5.25
CA ASP A 49 -3.88 0.32 -4.37
C ASP A 49 -2.50 0.53 -3.74
N LEU A 50 -2.50 0.74 -2.42
CA LEU A 50 -1.29 0.96 -1.62
C LEU A 50 -0.21 -0.10 -1.83
N LYS A 51 -0.56 -1.37 -2.04
CA LYS A 51 0.42 -2.45 -2.18
C LYS A 51 1.11 -2.38 -3.53
N PHE A 52 0.37 -2.09 -4.59
CA PHE A 52 0.93 -2.04 -5.95
C PHE A 52 1.59 -0.69 -6.23
N ASP A 53 0.95 0.41 -5.88
CA ASP A 53 1.36 1.75 -6.29
C ASP A 53 2.60 2.25 -5.53
N LEU A 54 2.85 1.75 -4.32
CA LEU A 54 4.07 2.06 -3.57
C LEU A 54 5.23 1.08 -3.86
N SER A 55 4.98 0.01 -4.61
CA SER A 55 5.92 -1.12 -4.72
C SER A 55 7.19 -0.82 -5.54
N ASP A 56 7.16 0.18 -6.41
CA ASP A 56 8.30 0.61 -7.22
C ASP A 56 9.10 1.78 -6.61
N GLY A 57 8.60 2.30 -5.48
CA GLY A 57 9.20 3.37 -4.70
C GLY A 57 8.95 4.79 -5.24
N LEU A 58 8.42 4.99 -6.45
CA LEU A 58 8.31 6.34 -7.04
C LEU A 58 7.25 7.20 -6.37
N ILE A 59 6.06 6.64 -6.15
CA ILE A 59 4.99 7.36 -5.46
C ILE A 59 5.35 7.56 -3.98
N LEU A 60 6.01 6.57 -3.36
CA LEU A 60 6.52 6.70 -2.01
C LEU A 60 7.50 7.87 -1.89
N ILE A 61 8.47 7.95 -2.80
CA ILE A 61 9.44 9.05 -2.83
C ILE A 61 8.73 10.39 -2.97
N SER A 62 7.81 10.50 -3.93
CA SER A 62 7.05 11.74 -4.19
C SER A 62 6.25 12.18 -2.97
N LEU A 63 5.59 11.23 -2.29
CA LEU A 63 4.86 11.50 -1.06
C LEU A 63 5.79 12.06 0.04
N LEU A 64 6.97 11.46 0.23
CA LEU A 64 7.93 11.92 1.24
C LEU A 64 8.49 13.30 0.93
N GLU A 65 8.76 13.62 -0.34
CA GLU A 65 9.20 14.96 -0.74
C GLU A 65 8.13 16.02 -0.47
N VAL A 66 6.86 15.71 -0.77
CA VAL A 66 5.73 16.60 -0.47
C VAL A 66 5.58 16.82 1.04
N LEU A 67 5.62 15.75 1.84
CA LEU A 67 5.42 15.82 3.29
C LEU A 67 6.55 16.53 4.03
N SER A 68 7.79 16.34 3.58
CA SER A 68 8.97 16.94 4.21
C SER A 68 9.29 18.33 3.67
N HIS A 69 8.68 18.72 2.54
CA HIS A 69 9.07 19.88 1.74
C HIS A 69 10.57 19.90 1.38
N LYS A 70 11.18 18.72 1.23
CA LYS A 70 12.60 18.52 0.93
C LYS A 70 12.75 17.56 -0.24
N ARG A 71 13.91 17.59 -0.88
CA ARG A 71 14.27 16.66 -1.96
C ARG A 71 15.05 15.48 -1.41
N MET A 72 14.96 14.35 -2.09
CA MET A 72 15.78 13.18 -1.78
C MET A 72 17.27 13.52 -1.83
N PHE A 73 18.02 13.12 -0.80
CA PHE A 73 19.48 13.35 -0.75
C PHE A 73 20.25 12.37 -1.65
N ARG A 74 19.63 11.23 -2.01
CA ARG A 74 20.16 10.25 -2.97
C ARG A 74 19.37 10.29 -4.26
N LYS A 75 20.07 9.99 -5.36
CA LYS A 75 19.44 9.76 -6.67
C LYS A 75 18.62 8.47 -6.63
N TYR A 76 17.50 8.46 -7.34
CA TYR A 76 16.63 7.30 -7.50
C TYR A 76 16.33 7.06 -8.99
N HIS A 77 15.81 5.89 -9.31
CA HIS A 77 15.50 5.46 -10.67
C HIS A 77 14.09 5.90 -11.10
N THR A 78 14.00 6.83 -12.04
CA THR A 78 12.72 7.33 -12.59
C THR A 78 11.98 6.32 -13.48
N ARG A 79 12.66 5.25 -13.93
CA ARG A 79 12.08 4.16 -14.73
C ARG A 79 12.55 2.79 -14.22
N PRO A 80 12.06 2.34 -13.05
CA PRO A 80 12.54 1.11 -12.42
C PRO A 80 11.86 -0.12 -13.06
N THR A 81 12.41 -0.61 -14.18
CA THR A 81 11.88 -1.80 -14.89
C THR A 81 12.22 -3.10 -14.17
N PHE A 82 13.41 -3.19 -13.58
CA PHE A 82 13.88 -4.35 -12.84
C PHE A 82 13.56 -4.27 -11.35
N ARG A 83 13.31 -5.44 -10.74
CA ARG A 83 13.05 -5.55 -9.29
C ARG A 83 14.14 -4.89 -8.45
N GLN A 84 15.41 -5.03 -8.84
CA GLN A 84 16.52 -4.42 -8.10
C GLN A 84 16.41 -2.89 -8.05
N LEU A 85 16.02 -2.24 -9.15
CA LEU A 85 15.86 -0.78 -9.20
C LEU A 85 14.68 -0.30 -8.36
N LYS A 86 13.59 -1.08 -8.33
CA LYS A 86 12.43 -0.83 -7.46
C LYS A 86 12.83 -0.89 -5.99
N LEU A 87 13.58 -1.93 -5.60
CA LEU A 87 14.08 -2.10 -4.24
C LEU A 87 15.06 -0.99 -3.85
N ASP A 88 15.89 -0.52 -4.78
CA ASP A 88 16.80 0.59 -4.54
C ASP A 88 16.03 1.89 -4.27
N ASN A 89 15.00 2.21 -5.07
CA ASN A 89 14.12 3.35 -4.81
C ASN A 89 13.46 3.29 -3.43
N VAL A 90 12.94 2.12 -3.05
CA VAL A 90 12.33 1.92 -1.72
C VAL A 90 13.38 2.11 -0.62
N SER A 91 14.60 1.60 -0.82
CA SER A 91 15.70 1.80 0.13
C SER A 91 16.02 3.28 0.32
N VAL A 92 16.13 4.05 -0.77
CA VAL A 92 16.34 5.52 -0.72
C VAL A 92 15.22 6.21 0.08
N ALA A 93 13.96 5.84 -0.15
CA ALA A 93 12.83 6.40 0.58
C ALA A 93 12.90 6.08 2.10
N LEU A 94 13.28 4.86 2.46
CA LEU A 94 13.39 4.43 3.85
C LEU A 94 14.57 5.12 4.57
N GLU A 95 15.70 5.30 3.90
CA GLU A 95 16.83 6.04 4.46
C GLU A 95 16.47 7.52 4.67
N PHE A 96 15.67 8.12 3.77
CA PHE A 96 15.14 9.47 3.93
C PHE A 96 14.27 9.63 5.17
N LEU A 97 13.41 8.66 5.45
CA LEU A 97 12.60 8.65 6.67
C LEU A 97 13.46 8.62 7.94
N ASP A 98 14.51 7.79 7.96
CA ASP A 98 15.39 7.69 9.13
C ASP A 98 16.22 8.97 9.33
N HIS A 99 16.69 9.58 8.24
CA HIS A 99 17.43 10.84 8.27
C HIS A 99 16.58 12.00 8.80
N GLU A 100 15.36 12.14 8.27
CA GLU A 100 14.46 13.25 8.62
C GLU A 100 13.71 13.02 9.94
N LYS A 101 13.90 11.86 10.58
CA LYS A 101 13.16 11.42 11.79
C LYS A 101 11.64 11.53 11.61
N VAL A 102 11.18 11.42 10.37
CA VAL A 102 9.75 11.44 10.02
C VAL A 102 9.17 10.09 10.41
N LYS A 103 8.53 10.05 11.57
CA LYS A 103 7.70 8.89 11.94
C LYS A 103 6.42 8.96 11.11
N LEU A 104 6.33 8.18 10.04
CA LEU A 104 5.07 7.94 9.30
C LEU A 104 3.93 7.47 10.22
N VAL A 105 4.28 6.93 11.40
CA VAL A 105 3.35 6.52 12.46
C VAL A 105 2.61 7.70 13.10
N SER A 106 3.14 8.94 13.02
CA SER A 106 2.56 10.11 13.71
C SER A 106 1.25 10.62 13.12
N ILE A 107 0.79 10.05 12.00
CA ILE A 107 -0.49 10.38 11.36
C ILE A 107 -1.65 9.57 11.99
N TRP A 108 -1.34 8.63 12.89
CA TRP A 108 -2.29 7.68 13.50
C TRP A 108 -2.45 7.85 15.02
N LEU A 109 -2.21 9.05 15.56
CA LEU A 109 -2.64 9.41 16.91
C LEU A 109 -3.83 10.36 16.86
#